data_AF-A0A929B226-F1
#
_entry.id   AF-A0A929B226-F1
#
_cell.length_a   1.000
_cell.length_b   1.000
_cell.length_c   1.000
_cell.angle_alpha   90.00
_cell.angle_beta   90.00
_cell.angle_gamma   90.00
#
_symmetry.space_group_name_H-M   'P 1'
#
loop_
_entity.id
_entity.type
_entity.pdbx_description
1 polymer ?
#
loop_
_entity_poly.entity_id
_entity_poly.type
_entity_poly.pdbx_seq_one_letter_code
_entity_poly.pdbx_strand_id
1 'polypeptide(L)'
;MTERDRLIAQMDKELEQWHVLLCPVAMTPAFTHCARGEAVAIDGRKVPYLMASGAYTIPFSFTGHPVVVIPIGMQIVGKRWREMELLAIAQELDQVVGSFQNPSGY
;
A
#
# COMPACT_ATOMS: atom_id res chain seq x y z
N MET A 1 -24.21 -4.23 -14.02
CA MET A 1 -22.98 -4.33 -13.22
C MET A 1 -22.10 -3.14 -13.57
N THR A 2 -21.67 -2.36 -12.59
CA THR A 2 -20.80 -1.21 -12.84
C THR A 2 -19.34 -1.67 -12.93
N GLU A 3 -18.46 -0.92 -13.61
CA GLU A 3 -17.03 -1.26 -13.71
C GLU A 3 -16.37 -1.41 -12.32
N ARG A 4 -16.87 -0.65 -11.34
CA ARG A 4 -16.46 -0.78 -9.94
C ARG A 4 -16.76 -2.16 -9.35
N ASP A 5 -17.96 -2.70 -9.59
CA ASP A 5 -18.35 -4.01 -9.07
C ASP A 5 -17.46 -5.12 -9.65
N ARG A 6 -17.06 -4.99 -10.92
CA ARG A 6 -16.15 -5.92 -11.58
C ARG A 6 -14.77 -5.92 -10.91
N LEU A 7 -14.23 -4.74 -10.60
CA LEU A 7 -12.92 -4.61 -9.95
C LEU A 7 -12.93 -5.11 -8.50
N ILE A 8 -14.03 -4.88 -7.76
CA ILE A 8 -14.21 -5.43 -6.42
C ILE A 8 -14.22 -6.96 -6.49
N ALA A 9 -15.03 -7.54 -7.37
CA ALA A 9 -15.12 -9.00 -7.51
C ALA A 9 -13.80 -9.64 -7.93
N GLN A 10 -13.02 -8.99 -8.80
CA GLN A 10 -11.68 -9.47 -9.15
C GLN A 10 -10.74 -9.46 -7.95
N MET A 11 -10.73 -8.37 -7.16
CA MET A 11 -9.88 -8.27 -5.96
C MET A 11 -10.26 -9.30 -4.90
N ASP A 12 -11.56 -9.47 -4.65
CA ASP A 12 -12.08 -10.49 -3.74
C ASP A 12 -11.60 -11.89 -4.15
N LYS A 13 -11.66 -12.20 -5.46
CA LYS A 13 -11.20 -13.47 -6.03
C LYS A 13 -9.69 -13.70 -5.86
N GLU A 14 -8.85 -12.69 -6.13
CA GLU A 14 -7.40 -12.83 -5.92
C GLU A 14 -7.08 -13.07 -4.44
N LEU A 15 -7.83 -12.43 -3.54
CA LEU A 15 -7.71 -12.66 -2.11
C LEU A 15 -8.30 -14.01 -1.68
N GLU A 16 -9.15 -14.71 -2.44
CA GLU A 16 -9.69 -16.01 -1.98
C GLU A 16 -8.58 -17.00 -1.63
N GLN A 17 -7.55 -17.08 -2.47
CA GLN A 17 -6.40 -17.98 -2.31
C GLN A 17 -5.44 -17.57 -1.18
N TRP A 18 -5.40 -16.27 -0.84
CA TRP A 18 -4.38 -15.70 0.05
C TRP A 18 -5.00 -14.99 1.25
N HIS A 19 -4.38 -15.06 2.42
CA HIS A 19 -4.90 -14.34 3.59
C HIS A 19 -4.72 -12.83 3.46
N VAL A 20 -3.61 -12.41 2.85
CA VAL A 20 -3.22 -11.02 2.62
C VAL A 20 -2.45 -10.88 1.31
N LEU A 21 -2.49 -9.68 0.72
CA LEU A 21 -1.60 -9.27 -0.37
C LEU A 21 -0.57 -8.28 0.17
N LEU A 22 0.69 -8.46 -0.21
CA LEU A 22 1.77 -7.54 0.13
C LEU A 22 2.08 -6.66 -1.09
N CYS A 23 2.14 -5.34 -0.91
CA CYS A 23 2.64 -4.45 -1.96
C CYS A 23 3.36 -3.22 -1.39
N PRO A 24 4.22 -2.53 -2.15
CA PRO A 24 4.82 -1.26 -1.73
C PRO A 24 3.77 -0.15 -1.58
N VAL A 25 3.96 0.75 -0.62
CA VAL A 25 3.09 1.93 -0.41
C VAL A 25 3.24 2.95 -1.55
N ALA A 26 4.48 3.10 -2.03
CA ALA A 26 4.87 4.06 -3.04
C ALA A 26 5.96 3.46 -3.92
N MET A 27 6.19 4.05 -5.08
CA MET A 27 7.21 3.62 -6.05
C MET A 27 8.64 3.98 -5.60
N THR A 28 8.77 4.86 -4.62
CA THR A 28 10.04 5.39 -4.12
C THR A 28 9.93 5.66 -2.61
N PRO A 29 11.05 5.62 -1.86
CA PRO A 29 11.16 6.27 -0.56
C PRO A 29 10.84 7.77 -0.65
N ALA A 30 10.82 8.44 0.50
CA ALA A 30 10.61 9.89 0.58
C ALA A 30 11.55 10.65 -0.37
N PHE A 31 10.99 11.28 -1.40
CA PHE A 31 11.71 12.08 -2.37
C PHE A 31 11.85 13.54 -1.87
N THR A 32 12.82 14.27 -2.40
CA THR A 32 13.02 15.69 -2.08
C THR A 32 11.76 16.49 -2.39
N HIS A 33 11.43 17.44 -1.51
CA HIS A 33 10.27 18.30 -1.71
C HIS A 33 10.29 18.95 -3.10
N CYS A 34 9.17 18.80 -3.83
CA CYS A 34 8.96 19.37 -5.15
C CYS A 34 7.61 20.08 -5.20
N ALA A 35 7.38 20.87 -6.25
CA ALA A 35 6.08 21.51 -6.42
C ALA A 35 4.98 20.45 -6.61
N ARG A 36 3.77 20.76 -6.14
CA ARG A 36 2.62 19.86 -6.28
C ARG A 36 2.35 19.58 -7.77
N GLY A 37 2.32 18.31 -8.14
CA GLY A 37 2.07 17.88 -9.53
C GLY A 37 3.33 17.82 -10.40
N GLU A 38 4.49 18.23 -9.89
CA GLU A 38 5.76 18.05 -10.57
C GLU A 38 6.12 16.56 -10.67
N ALA A 39 6.67 16.15 -11.82
CA ALA A 39 7.05 14.75 -12.01
C ALA A 39 8.25 14.39 -11.13
N VAL A 40 8.15 13.24 -10.45
CA VAL A 40 9.21 12.70 -9.60
C VAL A 40 10.16 11.87 -10.46
N ALA A 41 11.47 12.07 -10.30
CA ALA A 41 12.47 11.24 -10.97
C ALA A 41 12.68 9.94 -10.17
N ILE A 42 12.33 8.80 -10.77
CA ILE A 42 12.50 7.46 -10.20
C ILE A 42 13.28 6.64 -11.22
N ASP A 43 14.45 6.11 -10.85
CA ASP A 43 15.34 5.32 -11.72
C ASP A 43 15.59 5.96 -13.10
N GLY A 44 15.78 7.28 -13.11
CA GLY A 44 16.03 8.06 -14.34
C GLY A 44 14.77 8.33 -15.19
N ARG A 45 13.58 7.93 -14.74
CA ARG A 45 12.30 8.19 -15.42
C ARG A 45 11.49 9.25 -14.68
N LYS A 46 10.83 10.14 -15.43
CA LYS A 46 9.88 11.11 -14.87
C LYS A 46 8.51 10.44 -14.70
N VAL A 47 8.11 10.26 -13.46
CA VAL A 47 6.82 9.66 -13.08
C VAL A 47 5.88 10.76 -12.57
N PRO A 48 4.60 10.81 -12.98
CA PRO A 48 3.66 11.79 -12.45
C PRO A 48 3.56 11.70 -10.92
N TYR A 49 3.48 12.84 -10.24
CA TYR A 49 3.43 12.94 -8.77
C TYR A 49 2.43 11.97 -8.12
N LEU A 50 1.19 11.95 -8.62
CA LEU A 50 0.12 11.08 -8.11
C LEU A 50 0.42 9.59 -8.36
N MET A 51 1.13 9.26 -9.42
CA MET A 51 1.50 7.88 -9.73
C MET A 51 2.63 7.41 -8.80
N ALA A 52 3.63 8.26 -8.55
CA ALA A 52 4.75 7.95 -7.65
C ALA A 52 4.29 7.57 -6.23
N SER A 53 3.28 8.26 -5.69
CA SER A 53 2.82 8.08 -4.31
C SER A 53 1.50 7.33 -4.17
N GLY A 54 0.65 7.33 -5.20
CA GLY A 54 -0.74 6.88 -5.12
C GLY A 54 -1.06 5.62 -5.91
N ALA A 55 -0.20 5.18 -6.83
CA ALA A 55 -0.52 4.09 -7.76
C ALA A 55 -0.89 2.77 -7.05
N TYR A 56 -0.24 2.48 -5.92
CA TYR A 56 -0.49 1.25 -5.17
C TYR A 56 -1.62 1.40 -4.13
N THR A 57 -1.89 2.60 -3.63
CA THR A 57 -2.94 2.82 -2.61
C THR A 57 -4.34 2.96 -3.20
N ILE A 58 -4.46 3.63 -4.35
CA ILE A 58 -5.74 4.00 -4.96
C ILE A 58 -6.65 2.78 -5.23
N PRO A 59 -6.18 1.64 -5.79
CA PRO A 59 -7.04 0.49 -6.07
C PRO A 59 -7.72 -0.07 -4.81
N PHE A 60 -7.03 -0.09 -3.68
CA PHE A 60 -7.57 -0.63 -2.42
C PHE A 60 -8.57 0.33 -1.77
N SER A 61 -8.29 1.64 -1.81
CA SER A 61 -9.27 2.65 -1.41
C SER A 61 -10.52 2.62 -2.28
N PHE A 62 -10.38 2.39 -3.58
CA PHE A 62 -11.49 2.31 -4.52
C PHE A 62 -12.36 1.05 -4.32
N THR A 63 -11.73 -0.09 -4.06
CA THR A 63 -12.42 -1.36 -3.85
C THR A 63 -12.93 -1.56 -2.41
N GLY A 64 -12.44 -0.75 -1.46
CA GLY A 64 -12.87 -0.77 -0.05
C GLY A 64 -12.24 -1.90 0.76
N HIS A 65 -11.04 -2.33 0.41
CA HIS A 65 -10.29 -3.36 1.15
C HIS A 65 -9.52 -2.74 2.31
N PRO A 66 -9.45 -3.42 3.48
CA PRO A 66 -8.64 -2.94 4.59
C PRO A 66 -7.14 -3.05 4.26
N VAL A 67 -6.39 -2.01 4.63
CA VAL A 67 -4.94 -1.92 4.39
C VAL A 67 -4.24 -1.47 5.67
N VAL A 68 -3.15 -2.17 6.02
CA VAL A 68 -2.23 -1.78 7.09
C VAL A 68 -0.86 -1.54 6.49
N VAL A 69 -0.15 -0.51 6.95
CA VAL A 69 1.21 -0.20 6.49
C VAL A 69 2.19 -0.43 7.63
N ILE A 70 3.28 -1.14 7.34
CA ILE A 70 4.38 -1.38 8.28
C ILE A 70 5.64 -0.58 7.89
N PRO A 71 6.55 -0.27 8.84
CA PRO A 71 7.64 0.71 8.71
C PRO A 71 8.81 0.37 7.78
N ILE A 72 8.53 -0.24 6.63
CA ILE A 72 9.43 -0.41 5.49
C ILE A 72 8.79 0.07 4.18
N GLY A 73 7.70 0.83 4.28
CA GLY A 73 6.92 1.24 3.11
C GLY A 73 6.17 0.09 2.45
N MET A 74 5.78 -0.93 3.23
CA MET A 74 5.00 -2.07 2.75
C MET A 74 3.56 -2.03 3.27
N GLN A 75 2.62 -2.27 2.36
CA GLN A 75 1.19 -2.41 2.58
C GLN A 75 0.83 -3.89 2.70
N ILE A 76 -0.01 -4.20 3.67
CA ILE A 76 -0.65 -5.49 3.86
C ILE A 76 -2.14 -5.25 3.61
N VAL A 77 -2.66 -5.85 2.56
CA VAL A 77 -4.06 -5.70 2.15
C VAL A 77 -4.82 -6.96 2.54
N GLY A 78 -5.87 -6.80 3.34
CA GLY A 78 -6.69 -7.89 3.83
C GLY A 78 -8.00 -8.05 3.06
N LYS A 79 -8.67 -9.18 3.30
CA LYS A 79 -10.06 -9.38 2.91
C LYS A 79 -10.98 -8.39 3.63
N ARG A 80 -12.05 -7.97 2.96
CA ARG A 80 -13.08 -7.10 3.54
C ARG A 80 -13.65 -7.73 4.82
N TRP A 81 -13.86 -6.91 5.85
CA TRP A 81 -14.44 -7.30 7.14
C TRP A 81 -13.57 -8.24 8.00
N ARG A 82 -12.26 -8.30 7.73
CA ARG A 82 -11.29 -9.13 8.48
C ARG A 82 -10.16 -8.28 9.06
N GLU A 83 -10.48 -7.08 9.53
CA GLU A 83 -9.52 -6.10 10.04
C GLU A 83 -8.71 -6.64 11.22
N MET A 84 -9.34 -7.36 12.14
CA MET A 84 -8.66 -7.94 13.31
C MET A 84 -7.60 -8.96 12.91
N GLU A 85 -7.88 -9.77 11.90
CA GLU A 85 -6.92 -10.76 11.38
C GLU A 85 -5.78 -10.10 10.62
N LEU A 86 -6.10 -9.05 9.84
CA LEU A 86 -5.10 -8.24 9.16
C LEU A 86 -4.13 -7.59 10.15
N LEU A 87 -4.63 -7.07 11.28
CA LEU A 87 -3.80 -6.50 12.33
C LEU A 87 -2.92 -7.54 13.02
N ALA A 88 -3.43 -8.74 13.29
CA ALA A 88 -2.63 -9.83 13.84
C ALA A 88 -1.48 -10.21 12.90
N ILE A 89 -1.76 -10.36 11.60
CA ILE A 89 -0.73 -10.64 10.59
C ILE A 89 0.29 -9.49 10.52
N ALA A 90 -0.16 -8.24 10.59
CA ALA A 90 0.72 -7.08 10.59
C ALA A 90 1.65 -7.05 11.81
N GLN A 91 1.17 -7.42 12.99
CA GLN A 91 1.99 -7.53 14.20
C GLN A 91 3.07 -8.60 14.07
N GLU A 92 2.74 -9.78 13.54
CA GLU A 92 3.72 -10.84 13.29
C GLU A 92 4.78 -10.40 12.26
N LEU A 93 4.35 -9.74 11.18
CA LEU A 93 5.27 -9.22 10.17
C LEU A 93 6.18 -8.12 10.73
N ASP A 94 5.66 -7.23 11.56
CA ASP A 94 6.45 -6.17 12.19
C ASP A 94 7.55 -6.74 13.11
N GLN A 95 7.23 -7.80 13.88
CA GLN A 95 8.21 -8.49 14.72
C GLN A 95 9.33 -9.15 13.91
N VAL A 96 9.01 -9.74 12.76
CA VAL A 96 10.00 -10.35 11.86
C VAL A 96 10.86 -9.30 11.17
N VAL A 97 10.25 -8.21 10.72
CA VAL A 97 10.94 -7.13 10.01
C VAL A 97 11.85 -6.36 10.98
N GLY A 98 11.39 -6.04 12.18
CA GLY A 98 12.20 -5.43 13.25
C GLY A 98 12.91 -4.12 12.84
N SER A 99 12.44 -3.47 11.77
CA SER A 99 13.19 -2.42 11.05
C SER A 99 12.73 -1.00 11.39
N PHE A 100 11.76 -0.84 12.30
CA PHE A 100 11.33 0.48 12.71
C PHE A 100 12.46 1.21 13.44
N GLN A 101 12.83 2.37 12.93
CA GLN A 101 13.76 3.28 13.60
C GLN A 101 13.08 4.61 13.86
N ASN A 102 13.19 5.11 15.09
CA ASN A 102 12.71 6.45 15.40
C ASN A 102 13.50 7.49 14.60
N PRO A 103 12.84 8.50 14.04
CA PRO A 103 13.54 9.62 13.40
C PRO A 103 14.48 10.30 14.39
N SER A 104 15.69 10.62 13.96
CA SER A 104 16.66 11.35 14.79
C SER A 104 16.10 12.73 15.16
N GLY A 105 16.04 13.05 16.46
CA GLY A 105 15.60 14.36 16.95
C GLY A 105 14.18 14.42 17.53
N TYR A 106 13.54 13.27 17.75
CA TYR A 106 12.34 13.11 18.58
C TYR A 106 12.68 12.43 19.91
#